data_AF-A0A7V1U5J4-F1
#
_entry.id   AF-A0A7V1U5J4-F1
#
_cell.length_a   1.000
_cell.length_b   1.000
_cell.length_c   1.000
_cell.angle_alpha   90.00
_cell.angle_beta   90.00
_cell.angle_gamma   90.00
#
_symmetry.space_group_name_H-M   'P 1'
#
loop_
_entity.id
_entity.type
_entity.pdbx_description
1 polymer ?
#
loop_
_entity_poly.entity_id
_entity_poly.type
_entity_poly.pdbx_seq_one_letter_code
_entity_poly.pdbx_strand_id
1 'polypeptide(L)'
;MRLSYSSISTYETCPAKYRFQYEERLPTSPSPALAFGDSLHRALHRFHARPVPVAPSLPELLEMLEDVWVSEGYADPAEEQTYREHARQVLAQYHRENTHAYRIPAALE
;
A
#
# COMPACT_ATOMS: atom_id res chain seq x y z
N MET A 1 -25.63 0.00 -1.13
CA MET A 1 -24.57 -1.04 -1.11
C MET A 1 -23.40 -0.52 -1.95
N ARG A 2 -22.22 -0.29 -1.34
CA ARG A 2 -21.00 0.01 -2.10
C ARG A 2 -20.33 -1.32 -2.44
N LEU A 3 -20.17 -1.63 -3.72
CA LEU A 3 -19.51 -2.83 -4.19
C LEU A 3 -18.04 -2.53 -4.51
N SER A 4 -17.16 -3.46 -4.15
CA SER A 4 -15.76 -3.47 -4.59
C SER A 4 -15.43 -4.81 -5.21
N TYR A 5 -14.35 -4.86 -6.00
CA TYR A 5 -13.86 -6.12 -6.57
C TYR A 5 -13.68 -7.20 -5.49
N SER A 6 -13.00 -6.85 -4.38
CA SER A 6 -12.76 -7.78 -3.27
C SER A 6 -14.06 -8.20 -2.57
N SER A 7 -15.06 -7.32 -2.44
CA SER A 7 -16.33 -7.66 -1.80
C SER A 7 -17.14 -8.63 -2.65
N ILE A 8 -17.18 -8.44 -3.97
CA ILE A 8 -17.84 -9.35 -4.91
C ILE A 8 -17.14 -10.70 -4.91
N SER A 9 -15.82 -10.73 -5.10
CA SER A 9 -15.04 -11.96 -5.09
C SER A 9 -15.19 -12.73 -3.78
N THR A 10 -15.27 -12.04 -2.64
CA THR A 10 -15.53 -12.68 -1.34
C THR A 10 -16.91 -13.33 -1.29
N TYR A 11 -17.95 -12.66 -1.80
CA TYR A 11 -19.31 -13.20 -1.84
C TYR A 11 -19.41 -14.42 -2.77
N GLU A 12 -18.83 -14.33 -3.97
CA GLU A 12 -18.78 -15.44 -4.94
C GLU A 12 -18.02 -16.64 -4.38
N THR A 13 -16.95 -16.41 -3.61
CA THR A 13 -16.21 -17.48 -2.93
C THR A 13 -17.01 -18.10 -1.80
N CYS A 14 -17.60 -17.28 -0.93
CA CYS A 14 -18.38 -17.73 0.22
C CYS A 14 -19.27 -16.60 0.77
N PRO A 15 -20.60 -16.66 0.60
CA PRO A 15 -21.53 -15.65 1.11
C PRO A 15 -21.46 -15.46 2.64
N ALA A 16 -21.20 -16.54 3.39
CA ALA A 16 -21.05 -16.44 4.85
C ALA A 16 -19.83 -15.60 5.25
N LYS A 17 -18.70 -15.77 4.55
CA LYS A 17 -17.49 -14.95 4.77
C LYS A 17 -17.77 -13.48 4.45
N TYR A 18 -18.48 -13.20 3.37
CA TYR A 18 -18.89 -11.84 3.04
C TYR A 18 -19.70 -11.20 4.17
N ARG A 19 -20.70 -11.92 4.70
CA ARG A 19 -21.53 -11.42 5.82
C ARG A 19 -20.67 -11.05 7.02
N PHE A 20 -19.81 -11.97 7.47
CA PHE A 20 -18.95 -11.73 8.64
C PHE A 20 -18.00 -10.55 8.45
N GLN A 21 -17.43 -10.39 7.25
CA GLN A 21 -16.43 -9.36 6.97
C GLN A 21 -17.04 -7.99 6.67
N TYR A 22 -18.11 -7.91 5.87
CA TYR A 22 -18.63 -6.64 5.35
C TYR A 22 -19.91 -6.16 6.04
N GLU A 23 -20.78 -7.08 6.50
CA GLU A 23 -22.04 -6.75 7.18
C GLU A 23 -21.84 -6.68 8.70
N GLU A 24 -21.33 -7.76 9.29
CA GLU A 24 -21.09 -7.85 10.74
C GLU A 24 -19.77 -7.18 11.17
N ARG A 25 -18.83 -6.98 10.22
CA ARG A 25 -17.53 -6.31 10.43
C ARG A 25 -16.74 -6.88 11.60
N LEU A 26 -16.67 -8.21 11.68
CA LEU A 26 -15.90 -8.88 12.71
C LEU A 26 -14.42 -8.45 12.62
N PRO A 27 -13.76 -8.19 13.76
CA PRO A 27 -12.36 -7.79 13.77
C PRO A 27 -11.49 -8.89 13.17
N THR A 28 -10.57 -8.51 12.30
CA THR A 28 -9.57 -9.40 11.71
C THR A 28 -8.22 -9.17 12.37
N SER A 29 -7.41 -10.22 12.47
CA SER A 29 -6.04 -10.07 12.92
C SER A 29 -5.25 -9.13 12.00
N PRO A 30 -4.31 -8.35 12.54
CA PRO A 30 -3.35 -7.60 11.74
C PRO A 30 -2.61 -8.53 10.77
N SER A 31 -2.24 -8.03 9.60
CA SER A 31 -1.53 -8.81 8.57
C SER A 31 -0.27 -8.07 8.12
N PRO A 32 0.92 -8.69 8.22
CA PRO A 32 2.17 -8.10 7.73
C PRO A 32 2.08 -7.69 6.26
N ALA A 33 1.43 -8.52 5.43
CA ALA A 33 1.27 -8.27 4.01
C ALA A 33 0.36 -7.04 3.73
N LEU A 34 -0.69 -6.85 4.53
CA LEU A 34 -1.56 -5.68 4.39
C LEU A 34 -0.86 -4.40 4.87
N ALA A 35 -0.16 -4.45 6.00
CA ALA A 35 0.62 -3.32 6.52
C ALA A 35 1.72 -2.88 5.56
N PHE A 36 2.45 -3.85 5.00
CA PHE A 36 3.45 -3.64 3.96
C PHE A 36 2.86 -3.01 2.70
N GLY A 37 1.77 -3.58 2.18
CA GLY A 37 1.11 -3.08 0.97
C GLY A 37 0.53 -1.67 1.15
N ASP A 38 -0.07 -1.38 2.31
CA ASP A 38 -0.59 -0.06 2.65
C ASP A 38 0.52 0.98 2.73
N SER A 39 1.65 0.65 3.37
CA SER A 39 2.84 1.53 3.43
C SER A 39 3.36 1.88 2.03
N LEU A 40 3.48 0.87 1.15
CA LEU A 40 3.90 1.09 -0.25
C LEU A 40 2.91 1.97 -1.02
N HIS A 41 1.61 1.68 -0.93
CA HIS A 41 0.59 2.46 -1.63
C HIS A 41 0.54 3.91 -1.15
N ARG A 42 0.66 4.16 0.15
CA ARG A 42 0.70 5.52 0.70
C ARG A 42 1.94 6.29 0.25
N ALA A 43 3.10 5.64 0.22
CA ALA A 43 4.34 6.25 -0.26
C ALA A 43 4.24 6.62 -1.75
N LEU A 44 3.77 5.69 -2.58
CA LEU A 44 3.57 5.92 -4.02
C LEU A 44 2.47 6.95 -4.30
N HIS A 45 1.41 6.98 -3.49
CA HIS A 45 0.41 8.03 -3.57
C HIS A 45 1.05 9.41 -3.35
N ARG A 46 1.87 9.58 -2.30
CA ARG A 46 2.59 10.84 -2.05
C ARG A 46 3.59 11.18 -3.15
N PHE A 47 4.24 10.17 -3.71
CA PHE A 47 5.17 10.32 -4.83
C PHE A 47 4.48 10.92 -6.06
N HIS A 48 3.25 10.47 -6.37
CA HIS A 48 2.50 10.93 -7.54
C HIS A 48 1.54 12.10 -7.29
N ALA A 49 1.06 12.32 -6.06
CA ALA A 49 0.14 13.39 -5.69
C ALA A 49 0.88 14.75 -5.60
N ARG A 50 1.35 15.23 -6.75
CA ARG A 50 2.19 16.43 -6.87
C ARG A 50 1.62 17.33 -7.97
N PRO A 51 1.76 18.66 -7.85
CA PRO A 51 1.26 19.61 -8.84
C PRO A 51 2.14 19.70 -10.09
N VAL A 52 3.35 19.14 -10.05
CA VAL A 52 4.34 19.21 -11.13
C VAL A 52 4.72 17.80 -11.59
N PRO A 53 4.80 17.55 -12.91
CA PRO A 53 5.13 16.24 -13.47
C PRO A 53 6.64 15.99 -13.44
N VAL A 54 7.27 16.23 -12.29
CA VAL A 54 8.69 15.93 -12.03
C VAL A 54 8.73 14.89 -10.92
N ALA A 55 9.39 13.77 -11.20
CA ALA A 55 9.54 12.71 -10.22
C ALA A 55 10.40 13.19 -9.03
N PRO A 56 9.94 12.98 -7.78
CA PRO A 56 10.81 13.07 -6.62
C PRO A 56 12.06 12.17 -6.78
N SER A 57 13.15 12.55 -6.15
CA SER A 57 14.36 11.73 -6.05
C SER A 57 14.12 10.46 -5.22
N LEU A 58 15.02 9.48 -5.36
CA LEU A 58 14.93 8.25 -4.57
C LEU A 58 14.97 8.52 -3.06
N PRO A 59 15.87 9.37 -2.53
CA PRO A 59 15.85 9.72 -1.10
C PRO A 59 14.51 10.28 -0.64
N GLU A 60 13.89 11.20 -1.40
CA GLU A 60 12.58 11.76 -1.07
C GLU A 60 11.49 10.67 -1.04
N LEU A 61 11.50 9.73 -1.99
CA LEU A 61 10.56 8.60 -1.98
C LEU A 61 10.75 7.69 -0.75
N LEU A 62 12.00 7.45 -0.33
CA LEU A 62 12.29 6.65 0.85
C LEU A 62 11.93 7.38 2.15
N GLU A 63 12.05 8.71 2.21
CA GLU A 63 11.52 9.52 3.31
C GLU A 63 10.00 9.43 3.38
N MET A 64 9.31 9.54 2.23
CA MET A 64 7.85 9.36 2.17
C MET A 64 7.41 8.00 2.68
N LEU A 65 8.19 6.94 2.46
CA LEU A 65 7.93 5.60 3.00
C LEU A 65 8.02 5.59 4.53
N GLU A 66 9.07 6.17 5.11
CA GLU A 66 9.22 6.22 6.57
C GLU A 66 8.08 7.00 7.24
N ASP A 67 7.66 8.11 6.64
CA ASP A 67 6.57 8.94 7.16
C ASP A 67 5.19 8.24 7.18
N VAL A 68 4.99 7.22 6.35
CA VAL A 68 3.72 6.50 6.21
C VAL A 68 3.78 5.05 6.65
N TRP A 69 4.92 4.62 7.17
CA TRP A 69 5.15 3.23 7.56
C TRP A 69 4.15 2.79 8.61
N VAL A 70 3.49 1.66 8.36
CA VAL A 70 2.51 1.07 9.26
C VAL A 70 3.19 -0.04 10.05
N SER A 71 3.52 0.21 11.32
CA SER A 71 4.15 -0.80 12.21
C SER A 71 3.16 -1.84 12.75
N GLU A 72 1.86 -1.60 12.67
CA GLU A 72 0.84 -2.55 13.09
C GLU A 72 0.71 -3.68 12.06
N GLY A 73 0.87 -4.94 12.48
CA GLY A 73 0.78 -6.07 11.55
C GLY A 73 1.82 -7.14 11.77
N TYR A 74 3.02 -6.73 12.19
CA TYR A 74 4.18 -7.60 12.33
C TYR A 74 4.17 -8.36 13.65
N ALA A 75 4.71 -9.57 13.63
CA ALA A 75 4.82 -10.43 14.79
C ALA A 75 5.82 -9.86 15.82
N ASP A 76 6.91 -9.27 15.34
CA ASP A 76 7.98 -8.69 16.16
C ASP A 76 8.78 -7.62 15.37
N PRO A 77 9.66 -6.85 16.03
CA PRO A 77 10.47 -5.82 15.38
C PRO A 77 11.46 -6.34 14.33
N ALA A 78 11.88 -7.60 14.40
CA ALA A 78 12.82 -8.18 13.42
C ALA A 78 12.09 -8.49 12.10
N GLU A 79 10.86 -9.01 12.18
CA GLU A 79 9.98 -9.15 11.02
C GLU A 79 9.68 -7.78 10.39
N GLU A 80 9.30 -6.78 11.20
CA GLU A 80 9.04 -5.43 10.73
C GLU A 80 10.24 -4.86 9.95
N GLN A 81 11.45 -4.97 10.52
CA GLN A 81 12.67 -4.49 9.88
C GLN A 81 12.94 -5.19 8.54
N THR A 82 12.70 -6.51 8.46
CA THR A 82 12.84 -7.28 7.22
C THR A 82 11.89 -6.75 6.14
N TYR A 83 10.63 -6.49 6.48
CA TYR A 83 9.67 -5.90 5.55
C TYR A 83 10.04 -4.46 5.18
N ARG A 84 10.58 -3.67 6.10
CA ARG A 84 11.01 -2.29 5.85
C ARG A 84 12.17 -2.23 4.86
N GLU A 85 13.14 -3.13 4.99
CA GLU A 85 14.23 -3.28 4.02
C GLU A 85 13.71 -3.72 2.64
N HIS A 86 12.79 -4.68 2.62
CA HIS A 86 12.15 -5.12 1.38
C HIS A 86 11.38 -3.98 0.70
N ALA A 87 10.65 -3.15 1.47
CA ALA A 87 9.91 -2.01 0.93
C ALA A 87 10.84 -0.99 0.28
N ARG A 88 12.00 -0.70 0.90
CA ARG A 88 13.04 0.14 0.31
C ARG A 88 13.53 -0.41 -1.03
N GLN A 89 13.75 -1.71 -1.13
CA GLN A 89 14.19 -2.35 -2.38
C GLN A 89 13.13 -2.25 -3.48
N VAL A 90 11.86 -2.51 -3.14
CA VAL A 90 10.72 -2.40 -4.06
C VAL A 90 10.59 -0.98 -4.59
N LEU A 91 10.62 0.03 -3.71
CA LEU A 91 10.51 1.44 -4.12
C LEU A 91 11.73 1.91 -4.90
N ALA A 92 12.94 1.44 -4.58
CA ALA A 92 14.13 1.76 -5.35
C ALA A 92 14.08 1.19 -6.77
N GLN A 93 13.56 -0.03 -6.94
CA GLN A 93 13.32 -0.60 -8.25
C GLN A 93 12.25 0.17 -9.01
N TYR A 94 11.11 0.44 -8.37
CA TYR A 94 10.02 1.23 -8.95
C TYR A 94 10.50 2.59 -9.44
N HIS A 95 11.26 3.31 -8.62
CA HIS A 95 11.81 4.63 -8.95
C HIS A 95 12.69 4.59 -10.20
N ARG A 96 13.61 3.62 -10.27
CA ARG A 96 14.50 3.42 -11.42
C ARG A 96 13.72 3.16 -12.71
N GLU A 97 12.66 2.37 -12.62
CA GLU A 97 11.85 1.98 -13.77
C GLU A 97 10.87 3.08 -14.21
N ASN A 98 10.39 3.94 -13.31
CA ASN A 98 9.26 4.83 -13.60
C ASN A 98 9.61 6.32 -13.68
N THR A 99 10.81 6.73 -13.27
CA THR A 99 11.21 8.15 -13.29
C THR A 99 11.44 8.72 -14.69
N HIS A 100 11.98 7.91 -15.61
CA HIS A 100 12.26 8.33 -16.98
C HIS A 100 10.99 8.70 -17.78
N ALA A 101 9.86 8.08 -17.43
CA ALA A 101 8.56 8.31 -18.04
C ALA A 101 7.53 8.74 -16.97
N TYR A 102 7.99 9.54 -15.99
CA TYR A 102 7.16 9.94 -14.87
C TYR A 102 5.91 10.69 -15.32
N ARG A 103 4.78 10.29 -14.76
CA ARG A 103 3.46 10.89 -15.01
C ARG A 103 2.69 10.95 -13.71
N ILE A 104 1.83 11.96 -13.61
CA ILE A 104 0.80 12.02 -12.58
C ILE A 104 -0.40 11.23 -13.12
N PRO A 105 -0.87 10.18 -12.44
CA PRO A 105 -2.08 9.48 -12.83
C PRO A 105 -3.28 10.43 -12.83
N ALA A 106 -4.09 10.40 -13.90
CA ALA A 106 -5.29 11.24 -14.03
C ALA A 106 -6.31 11.04 -12.89
N ALA A 107 -6.28 9.89 -12.21
CA ALA A 107 -7.14 9.61 -11.07
C ALA A 107 -6.65 10.22 -9.73
N LEU A 108 -5.53 10.95 -9.74
CA LEU A 108 -5.02 11.73 -8.60
C LEU A 108 -5.20 13.25 -8.81
N GLU A 109 -5.78 13.67 -9.95
CA GLU A 109 -6.23 15.05 -10.18
C GLU A 109 -7.59 15.34 -9.53
#